data_AF-A0A9E5K8M9-F1
#
_entry.id   AF-A0A9E5K8M9-F1
#
_cell.length_a   1.000
_cell.length_b   1.000
_cell.length_c   1.000
_cell.angle_alpha   90.00
_cell.angle_beta   90.00
_cell.angle_gamma   90.00
#
_symmetry.space_group_name_H-M   'P 1'
#
loop_
_entity.id
_entity.type
_entity.pdbx_description
1 polymer ?
#
loop_
_entity_poly.entity_id
_entity_poly.type
_entity_poly.pdbx_seq_one_letter_code
_entity_poly.pdbx_strand_id
1 'polypeptide(L)'
;MKPEKTLQEIDFKMSVRRMGMGSTFFRVPQRLELDEKKFFDYFCYVHQKVAFIHIQKCAGTYVDAALRAILIPQGFRYFNPWYMTRAQISSWGRDRGSEESLSKAHYRRDWNHTELGRIIEEKGPLYIHNHSKNWAQIHFKRMQELEYFTFCFLREPLDLMCSMYFFLLEKSGESSDPAWGFPPGKEGPIHPMGMADGLNDFIERYTYNLDTLLPPFISEISFVKLFNQNNLQILLSRHFDVHDAIMLPKINTSSNRGSSHYVNENFISDKAQEKIKKTLFFRLCEFLKEKDASQVDNCLSHY
;
A
#
# COMPACT_ATOMS: atom_id res chain seq x y z
N MET A 1 16.56 -61.16 -1.38
CA MET A 1 16.72 -60.41 -0.11
C MET A 1 17.60 -59.17 -0.35
N LYS A 2 16.95 -58.03 -0.51
CA LYS A 2 17.44 -56.65 -0.34
C LYS A 2 16.23 -55.86 0.21
N PRO A 3 16.43 -54.90 1.13
CA PRO A 3 15.33 -54.42 1.95
C PRO A 3 14.51 -53.33 1.26
N GLU A 4 13.19 -53.45 1.38
CA GLU A 4 12.20 -52.40 1.17
C GLU A 4 12.39 -51.29 2.21
N LYS A 5 12.34 -50.03 1.77
CA LYS A 5 11.89 -48.91 2.60
C LYS A 5 10.81 -48.16 1.83
N THR A 6 9.60 -48.41 2.27
CA THR A 6 8.34 -47.80 1.87
C THR A 6 8.31 -46.33 2.31
N LEU A 7 8.12 -45.43 1.35
CA LEU A 7 7.56 -44.09 1.58
C LEU A 7 6.08 -44.29 1.89
N GLN A 8 5.70 -44.11 3.16
CA GLN A 8 4.29 -44.07 3.56
C GLN A 8 3.65 -42.79 3.02
N GLU A 9 2.58 -43.01 2.26
CA GLU A 9 1.60 -42.04 1.80
C GLU A 9 1.02 -41.26 2.99
N ILE A 10 1.11 -39.94 2.96
CA ILE A 10 0.28 -39.07 3.78
C ILE A 10 -0.96 -38.74 2.93
N ASP A 11 -1.98 -39.58 3.08
CA ASP A 11 -3.29 -39.45 2.44
C ASP A 11 -4.09 -38.35 3.16
N PHE A 12 -4.06 -37.11 2.65
CA PHE A 12 -4.90 -36.01 3.13
C PHE A 12 -6.26 -36.05 2.40
N LYS A 13 -7.17 -36.94 2.84
CA LYS A 13 -8.57 -36.90 2.42
C LYS A 13 -9.30 -35.74 3.07
N MET A 14 -9.23 -34.56 2.46
CA MET A 14 -10.26 -33.54 2.66
C MET A 14 -11.50 -33.91 1.85
N SER A 15 -12.50 -34.51 2.52
CA SER A 15 -13.81 -34.71 1.93
C SER A 15 -14.50 -33.36 1.72
N VAL A 16 -14.38 -32.79 0.52
CA VAL A 16 -15.18 -31.64 0.11
C VAL A 16 -16.57 -32.14 -0.27
N ARG A 17 -17.51 -32.13 0.68
CA ARG A 17 -18.94 -32.18 0.34
C ARG A 17 -19.35 -30.79 -0.12
N ARG A 18 -19.51 -30.61 -1.44
CA ARG A 18 -20.30 -29.50 -2.00
C ARG A 18 -21.75 -29.68 -1.55
N MET A 19 -22.17 -28.93 -0.54
CA MET A 19 -23.59 -28.63 -0.32
C MET A 19 -23.87 -27.18 -0.70
N GLY A 20 -25.05 -26.98 -1.28
CA GLY A 20 -25.42 -25.78 -2.01
C GLY A 20 -25.50 -24.49 -1.19
N MET A 21 -25.65 -23.41 -1.95
CA MET A 21 -25.76 -22.01 -1.56
C MET A 21 -26.26 -21.76 -0.12
N GLY A 22 -25.34 -21.32 0.73
CA GLY A 22 -25.57 -20.79 2.07
C GLY A 22 -24.24 -20.27 2.61
N SER A 23 -24.22 -19.03 3.07
CA SER A 23 -23.04 -18.31 3.60
C SER A 23 -22.16 -19.22 4.45
N THR A 24 -20.95 -19.52 3.95
CA THR A 24 -20.01 -20.42 4.61
C THR A 24 -19.20 -19.61 5.62
N PHE A 25 -19.56 -19.73 6.90
CA PHE A 25 -18.65 -19.34 7.98
C PHE A 25 -17.52 -20.36 8.05
N PHE A 26 -16.31 -19.95 7.67
CA PHE A 26 -15.11 -20.74 7.93
C PHE A 26 -14.87 -20.77 9.45
N ARG A 27 -15.13 -21.89 10.10
CA ARG A 27 -14.58 -22.16 11.44
C ARG A 27 -13.08 -22.37 11.26
N VAL A 28 -12.30 -21.32 11.55
CA VAL A 28 -10.86 -21.46 11.76
C VAL A 28 -10.66 -22.47 12.90
N PRO A 29 -9.93 -23.58 12.69
CA PRO A 29 -9.63 -24.52 13.76
C PRO A 29 -8.98 -23.79 14.92
N GLN A 30 -9.46 -24.01 16.14
CA GLN A 30 -8.78 -23.55 17.34
C GLN A 30 -7.38 -24.17 17.37
N ARG A 31 -6.37 -23.32 17.18
CA ARG A 31 -4.93 -23.59 17.35
C ARG A 31 -4.45 -24.89 16.72
N LEU A 32 -4.29 -24.86 15.39
CA LEU A 32 -3.22 -25.65 14.78
C LEU A 32 -1.91 -24.94 15.11
N GLU A 33 -1.06 -25.56 15.93
CA GLU A 33 0.37 -25.23 16.00
C GLU A 33 0.99 -25.61 14.65
N LEU A 34 0.76 -24.77 13.64
CA LEU A 34 1.50 -24.82 12.39
C LEU A 34 2.90 -24.27 12.70
N ASP A 35 3.91 -25.09 12.47
CA ASP A 35 5.27 -24.66 12.20
C ASP A 35 5.22 -23.37 11.36
N GLU A 36 5.90 -22.30 11.79
CA GLU A 36 5.84 -20.96 11.19
C GLU A 36 5.97 -21.03 9.66
N LYS A 37 6.91 -21.86 9.18
CA LYS A 37 7.09 -22.09 7.74
C LYS A 37 5.82 -22.58 7.02
N LYS A 38 5.00 -23.40 7.68
CA LYS A 38 3.75 -23.94 7.12
C LYS A 38 2.62 -22.92 7.13
N PHE A 39 2.62 -21.96 8.07
CA PHE A 39 1.61 -20.89 8.06
C PHE A 39 1.87 -19.93 6.89
N PHE A 40 3.13 -19.56 6.67
CA PHE A 40 3.49 -18.71 5.53
C PHE A 40 3.20 -19.38 4.18
N ASP A 41 3.62 -20.64 4.02
CA ASP A 41 3.29 -21.42 2.82
C ASP A 41 1.77 -21.54 2.63
N TYR A 42 1.00 -21.65 3.72
CA TYR A 42 -0.46 -21.62 3.69
C TYR A 42 -1.03 -20.26 3.31
N PHE A 43 -0.51 -19.13 3.82
CA PHE A 43 -0.94 -17.81 3.39
C PHE A 43 -0.65 -17.58 1.92
N CYS A 44 0.57 -17.88 1.45
CA CYS A 44 0.88 -17.80 0.02
C CYS A 44 -0.03 -18.71 -0.79
N TYR A 45 -0.36 -19.90 -0.28
CA TYR A 45 -1.31 -20.81 -0.91
C TYR A 45 -2.73 -20.23 -0.98
N VAL A 46 -3.22 -19.57 0.08
CA VAL A 46 -4.56 -18.99 0.17
C VAL A 46 -4.68 -17.65 -0.58
N HIS A 47 -3.70 -16.77 -0.44
CA HIS A 47 -3.68 -15.43 -1.03
C HIS A 47 -2.61 -15.33 -2.10
N GLN A 48 -2.95 -15.81 -3.28
CA GLN A 48 -2.12 -15.69 -4.48
C GLN A 48 -2.09 -14.24 -5.00
N LYS A 49 -2.90 -13.32 -4.47
CA LYS A 49 -3.01 -11.97 -5.03
C LYS A 49 -3.05 -10.91 -3.94
N VAL A 50 -2.19 -9.90 -4.07
CA VAL A 50 -2.01 -8.81 -3.09
C VAL A 50 -2.07 -7.48 -3.82
N ALA A 51 -2.88 -6.54 -3.31
CA ALA A 51 -2.98 -5.20 -3.85
C ALA A 51 -2.77 -4.13 -2.77
N PHE A 52 -1.79 -3.26 -3.00
CA PHE A 52 -1.55 -2.07 -2.18
C PHE A 52 -2.21 -0.84 -2.82
N ILE A 53 -3.27 -0.36 -2.18
CA ILE A 53 -4.03 0.82 -2.61
C ILE A 53 -3.43 2.04 -1.92
N HIS A 54 -2.41 2.62 -2.53
CA HIS A 54 -1.57 3.63 -1.89
C HIS A 54 -2.14 5.04 -2.01
N ILE A 55 -2.41 5.73 -0.91
CA ILE A 55 -2.67 7.18 -0.94
C ILE A 55 -1.33 7.91 -1.06
N GLN A 56 -1.21 8.84 -2.01
CA GLN A 56 0.01 9.62 -2.24
C GLN A 56 0.58 10.18 -0.92
N LYS A 57 1.91 10.12 -0.75
CA LYS A 57 2.64 10.65 0.42
C LYS A 57 2.33 9.95 1.77
N CYS A 58 1.66 8.79 1.75
CA CYS A 58 1.49 7.88 2.90
C CYS A 58 2.53 6.75 2.91
N ALA A 59 3.81 7.09 2.71
CA ALA A 59 4.95 6.16 2.75
C ALA A 59 4.90 4.98 1.76
N GLY A 60 4.21 5.11 0.62
CA GLY A 60 4.05 3.99 -0.31
C GLY A 60 5.35 3.42 -0.86
N THR A 61 6.35 4.25 -1.18
CA THR A 61 7.66 3.74 -1.63
C THR A 61 8.35 2.86 -0.59
N TYR A 62 8.21 3.19 0.70
CA TYR A 62 8.80 2.43 1.80
C TYR A 62 8.08 1.10 2.00
N VAL A 63 6.74 1.14 2.05
CA VAL A 63 5.90 -0.06 2.19
C VAL A 63 6.08 -1.00 0.99
N ASP A 64 6.04 -0.46 -0.23
CA ASP A 64 6.26 -1.25 -1.45
C ASP A 64 7.65 -1.92 -1.47
N ALA A 65 8.70 -1.22 -1.03
CA ALA A 65 10.03 -1.82 -0.92
C ALA A 65 10.06 -3.01 0.07
N ALA A 66 9.40 -2.89 1.22
CA ALA A 66 9.30 -3.97 2.20
C ALA A 66 8.52 -5.17 1.64
N LEU A 67 7.36 -4.93 1.02
CA LEU A 67 6.52 -6.00 0.46
C LEU A 67 7.20 -6.73 -0.68
N ARG A 68 7.94 -6.02 -1.55
CA ARG A 68 8.72 -6.67 -2.62
C ARG A 68 9.81 -7.59 -2.10
N ALA A 69 10.52 -7.17 -1.06
CA ALA A 69 11.58 -7.97 -0.45
C ALA A 69 11.04 -9.30 0.11
N ILE A 70 9.74 -9.36 0.43
CA ILE A 70 9.05 -10.54 0.92
C ILE A 70 8.46 -11.36 -0.23
N LEU A 71 7.59 -10.74 -1.03
CA LEU A 71 6.73 -11.45 -1.97
C LEU A 71 7.47 -11.94 -3.22
N ILE A 72 8.45 -11.19 -3.74
CA ILE A 72 9.15 -11.57 -4.98
C ILE A 72 9.95 -12.87 -4.79
N PRO A 73 10.75 -13.05 -3.73
CA PRO A 73 11.42 -14.33 -3.46
C PRO A 73 10.50 -15.55 -3.40
N GLN A 74 9.22 -15.35 -3.08
CA GLN A 74 8.21 -16.40 -2.96
C GLN A 74 7.48 -16.66 -4.28
N GLY A 75 7.91 -16.02 -5.37
CA GLY A 75 7.38 -16.24 -6.71
C GLY A 75 6.24 -15.31 -7.11
N PHE A 76 5.93 -14.27 -6.32
CA PHE A 76 4.97 -13.26 -6.76
C PHE A 76 5.51 -12.48 -7.95
N ARG A 77 4.68 -12.37 -8.99
CA ARG A 77 4.92 -11.41 -10.07
C ARG A 77 4.60 -10.01 -9.56
N TYR A 78 5.39 -9.03 -9.97
CA TYR A 78 5.26 -7.66 -9.50
C TYR A 78 5.11 -6.70 -10.68
N PHE A 79 4.11 -5.81 -10.61
CA PHE A 79 3.92 -4.76 -11.62
C PHE A 79 4.14 -3.39 -11.01
N ASN A 80 5.23 -2.73 -11.41
CA ASN A 80 5.60 -1.41 -10.90
C ASN A 80 5.12 -0.27 -11.82
N PRO A 81 4.21 0.62 -11.38
CA PRO A 81 3.87 1.83 -12.13
C PRO A 81 4.99 2.89 -12.15
N TRP A 82 5.92 2.88 -11.19
CA TRP A 82 6.93 3.93 -11.02
C TRP A 82 8.32 3.36 -11.24
N TYR A 83 9.01 3.83 -12.28
CA TYR A 83 10.38 3.55 -12.66
C TYR A 83 11.26 2.80 -11.64
N MET A 84 11.89 1.71 -12.08
CA MET A 84 13.17 1.26 -11.52
C MET A 84 14.25 1.55 -12.56
N THR A 85 15.32 2.24 -12.16
CA THR A 85 16.53 2.33 -12.97
C THR A 85 17.01 0.92 -13.33
N ARG A 86 17.72 0.75 -14.45
CA ARG A 86 18.40 -0.52 -14.77
C ARG A 86 19.30 -0.98 -13.62
N ALA A 87 19.94 -0.04 -12.91
CA ALA A 87 20.76 -0.31 -11.73
C ALA A 87 19.93 -0.89 -10.57
N GLN A 88 18.74 -0.35 -10.31
CA GLN A 88 17.79 -0.93 -9.37
C GLN A 88 17.35 -2.32 -9.87
N ILE A 89 16.90 -2.47 -11.12
CA ILE A 89 16.49 -3.78 -11.65
C ILE A 89 17.60 -4.84 -11.50
N SER A 90 18.88 -4.47 -11.69
CA SER A 90 20.02 -5.39 -11.52
C SER A 90 20.36 -5.72 -10.06
N SER A 91 20.10 -4.82 -9.10
CA SER A 91 20.34 -5.09 -7.67
C SER A 91 19.22 -5.88 -7.00
N TRP A 92 18.01 -5.89 -7.58
CA TRP A 92 16.80 -6.40 -6.91
C TRP A 92 16.31 -7.77 -7.43
N GLY A 93 17.12 -8.46 -8.25
CA GLY A 93 16.80 -9.80 -8.75
C GLY A 93 15.85 -9.77 -9.95
N ARG A 94 16.08 -10.68 -10.90
CA ARG A 94 15.41 -10.73 -12.20
C ARG A 94 13.89 -10.56 -12.10
N ASP A 95 13.42 -9.42 -12.60
CA ASP A 95 12.04 -9.22 -13.01
C ASP A 95 11.69 -10.31 -14.04
N ARG A 96 10.80 -11.23 -13.68
CA ARG A 96 10.29 -12.30 -14.57
C ARG A 96 8.99 -11.88 -15.24
N GLY A 97 8.68 -10.60 -15.30
CA GLY A 97 7.76 -10.07 -16.31
C GLY A 97 8.38 -10.30 -17.68
N SER A 98 7.72 -11.05 -18.55
CA SER A 98 8.16 -11.30 -19.92
C SER A 98 8.59 -9.99 -20.59
N GLU A 99 9.85 -9.96 -21.02
CA GLU A 99 10.55 -8.83 -21.67
C GLU A 99 9.79 -8.27 -22.90
N GLU A 100 8.76 -8.97 -23.36
CA GLU A 100 7.94 -8.66 -24.52
C GLU A 100 6.60 -7.94 -24.22
N SER A 101 6.07 -7.94 -22.99
CA SER A 101 4.64 -7.59 -22.83
C SER A 101 4.34 -6.13 -22.49
N LEU A 102 5.31 -5.31 -22.07
CA LEU A 102 5.07 -3.89 -21.78
C LEU A 102 6.28 -3.08 -22.23
N SER A 103 6.21 -2.57 -23.46
CA SER A 103 7.27 -1.81 -24.13
C SER A 103 7.87 -0.70 -23.26
N LYS A 104 9.18 -0.49 -23.45
CA LYS A 104 10.12 0.44 -22.78
C LYS A 104 9.67 1.92 -22.59
N ALA A 105 8.44 2.29 -22.95
CA ALA A 105 7.92 3.66 -22.92
C ALA A 105 6.93 3.96 -21.77
N HIS A 106 6.44 2.97 -21.00
CA HIS A 106 5.27 3.19 -20.12
C HIS A 106 5.52 3.34 -18.61
N TYR A 107 6.77 3.32 -18.14
CA TYR A 107 7.11 3.27 -16.71
C TYR A 107 7.39 4.64 -16.05
N ARG A 108 6.53 5.64 -16.29
CA ARG A 108 6.70 6.99 -15.72
C ARG A 108 5.47 7.54 -15.00
N ARG A 109 4.40 6.76 -14.88
CA ARG A 109 3.13 7.22 -14.34
C ARG A 109 2.36 6.08 -13.71
N ASP A 110 1.39 6.46 -12.89
CA ASP A 110 0.34 5.56 -12.44
C ASP A 110 -0.32 4.83 -13.62
N TRP A 111 -0.69 3.57 -13.40
CA TRP A 111 -1.51 2.81 -14.33
C TRP A 111 -2.89 3.47 -14.48
N ASN A 112 -3.37 3.56 -15.71
CA ASN A 112 -4.73 4.04 -16.00
C ASN A 112 -5.75 2.90 -15.79
N HIS A 113 -7.04 3.22 -15.90
CA HIS A 113 -8.12 2.27 -15.65
C HIS A 113 -8.04 1.01 -16.53
N THR A 114 -7.73 1.16 -17.81
CA THR A 114 -7.62 0.03 -18.74
C THR A 114 -6.44 -0.88 -18.42
N GLU A 115 -5.29 -0.29 -18.07
CA GLU A 115 -4.09 -1.02 -17.67
C GLU A 115 -4.32 -1.80 -16.38
N LEU A 116 -4.90 -1.15 -15.36
CA LEU A 116 -5.26 -1.81 -14.10
C LEU A 116 -6.21 -2.97 -14.32
N GLY A 117 -7.26 -2.79 -15.13
CA GLY A 117 -8.21 -3.84 -15.44
C GLY A 117 -7.54 -5.09 -16.01
N ARG A 118 -6.55 -4.93 -16.90
CA ARG A 118 -5.79 -6.07 -17.46
C ARG A 118 -4.89 -6.73 -16.43
N ILE A 119 -4.15 -5.93 -15.66
CA ILE A 119 -3.21 -6.43 -14.64
C ILE A 119 -3.97 -7.24 -13.57
N ILE A 120 -5.18 -6.83 -13.17
CA ILE A 120 -5.97 -7.53 -12.14
C ILE A 120 -6.27 -8.99 -12.53
N GLU A 121 -6.45 -9.25 -13.83
CA GLU A 121 -6.82 -10.56 -14.39
C GLU A 121 -5.64 -11.54 -14.49
N GLU A 122 -4.41 -11.08 -14.27
CA GLU A 122 -3.20 -11.90 -14.36
C GLU A 122 -3.28 -13.14 -13.45
N LYS A 123 -2.81 -14.30 -13.94
CA LYS A 123 -2.93 -15.59 -13.24
C LYS A 123 -1.83 -15.83 -12.20
N GLY A 124 -2.11 -16.61 -11.16
CA GLY A 124 -1.12 -17.01 -10.16
C GLY A 124 -0.66 -15.89 -9.22
N PRO A 125 0.46 -16.10 -8.50
CA PRO A 125 1.01 -15.17 -7.51
C PRO A 125 1.25 -13.77 -8.08
N LEU A 126 0.63 -12.75 -7.50
CA LEU A 126 0.66 -11.39 -8.03
C LEU A 126 0.64 -10.33 -6.92
N TYR A 127 1.56 -9.38 -6.99
CA TYR A 127 1.59 -8.18 -6.17
C TYR A 127 1.49 -6.94 -7.06
N ILE A 128 0.49 -6.10 -6.80
CA ILE A 128 0.25 -4.86 -7.53
C ILE A 128 0.09 -3.70 -6.56
N HIS A 129 0.52 -2.52 -7.00
CA HIS A 129 0.30 -1.29 -6.26
C HIS A 129 0.09 -0.14 -7.23
N ASN A 130 -0.72 0.83 -6.82
CA ASN A 130 -0.95 2.06 -7.58
C ASN A 130 -1.59 3.10 -6.66
N HIS A 131 -1.55 4.39 -7.05
CA HIS A 131 -2.22 5.43 -6.27
C HIS A 131 -3.74 5.26 -6.24
N SER A 132 -4.35 5.52 -5.07
CA SER A 132 -5.78 5.38 -4.79
C SER A 132 -6.68 6.00 -5.87
N LYS A 133 -6.32 7.19 -6.37
CA LYS A 133 -7.08 7.94 -7.38
C LYS A 133 -7.33 7.21 -8.70
N ASN A 134 -6.50 6.21 -9.06
CA ASN A 134 -6.66 5.46 -10.32
C ASN A 134 -7.47 4.18 -10.14
N TRP A 135 -7.78 3.81 -8.91
CA TRP A 135 -8.64 2.67 -8.61
C TRP A 135 -10.10 3.12 -8.62
N ALA A 136 -10.90 2.51 -9.48
CA ALA A 136 -12.35 2.68 -9.47
C ALA A 136 -13.02 1.54 -8.70
N GLN A 137 -14.27 1.74 -8.27
CA GLN A 137 -15.08 0.72 -7.61
C GLN A 137 -15.14 -0.59 -8.42
N ILE A 138 -15.19 -0.50 -9.75
CA ILE A 138 -15.22 -1.68 -10.63
C ILE A 138 -13.95 -2.53 -10.51
N HIS A 139 -12.78 -1.91 -10.36
CA HIS A 139 -11.53 -2.62 -10.14
C HIS A 139 -11.54 -3.31 -8.78
N PHE A 140 -12.02 -2.62 -7.75
CA PHE A 140 -12.06 -3.14 -6.39
C PHE A 140 -13.01 -4.33 -6.27
N LYS A 141 -14.22 -4.24 -6.83
CA LYS A 141 -15.14 -5.38 -6.93
C LYS A 141 -14.51 -6.57 -7.63
N ARG A 142 -13.79 -6.32 -8.73
CA ARG A 142 -13.08 -7.38 -9.43
C ARG A 142 -11.96 -8.01 -8.60
N MET A 143 -11.22 -7.21 -7.82
CA MET A 143 -10.23 -7.71 -6.87
C MET A 143 -10.87 -8.57 -5.77
N GLN A 144 -12.05 -8.22 -5.27
CA GLN A 144 -12.79 -9.05 -4.31
C GLN A 144 -13.21 -10.40 -4.92
N GLU A 145 -13.74 -10.41 -6.15
CA GLU A 145 -14.10 -11.64 -6.88
C GLU A 145 -12.91 -12.57 -7.11
N LEU A 146 -11.71 -11.99 -7.25
CA LEU A 146 -10.45 -12.69 -7.44
C LEU A 146 -9.67 -12.90 -6.13
N GLU A 147 -10.33 -12.68 -4.99
CA GLU A 147 -9.82 -12.95 -3.64
C GLU A 147 -8.47 -12.27 -3.34
N TYR A 148 -8.27 -11.07 -3.86
CA TYR A 148 -7.11 -10.25 -3.50
C TYR A 148 -7.14 -9.91 -2.01
N PHE A 149 -5.99 -10.06 -1.36
CA PHE A 149 -5.75 -9.35 -0.11
C PHE A 149 -5.44 -7.88 -0.44
N THR A 150 -6.29 -6.97 0.03
CA THR A 150 -6.15 -5.53 -0.23
C THR A 150 -5.76 -4.79 1.04
N PHE A 151 -4.81 -3.86 0.93
CA PHE A 151 -4.44 -3.04 2.06
C PHE A 151 -4.13 -1.60 1.68
N CYS A 152 -4.28 -0.70 2.65
CA CYS A 152 -4.03 0.73 2.52
C CYS A 152 -3.44 1.26 3.83
N PHE A 153 -2.46 2.15 3.71
CA PHE A 153 -1.98 2.94 4.83
C PHE A 153 -2.42 4.39 4.68
N LEU A 154 -2.91 4.95 5.77
CA LEU A 154 -3.25 6.36 5.90
C LEU A 154 -2.12 7.11 6.60
N ARG A 155 -2.12 8.43 6.48
CA ARG A 155 -1.23 9.33 7.21
C ARG A 155 -2.08 10.41 7.86
N GLU A 156 -1.63 10.91 9.01
CA GLU A 156 -2.25 12.08 9.63
C GLU A 156 -2.45 13.20 8.60
N PRO A 157 -3.67 13.74 8.43
CA PRO A 157 -3.95 14.61 7.29
C PRO A 157 -3.11 15.89 7.27
N LEU A 158 -2.80 16.46 8.45
CA LEU A 158 -1.95 17.65 8.53
C LEU A 158 -0.50 17.34 8.09
N ASP A 159 0.03 16.20 8.52
CA ASP A 159 1.34 15.70 8.08
C ASP A 159 1.38 15.35 6.59
N LEU A 160 0.28 14.82 6.08
CA LEU A 160 0.09 14.54 4.66
C LEU A 160 0.17 15.83 3.84
N MET A 161 -0.54 16.88 4.26
CA MET A 161 -0.51 18.18 3.60
C MET A 161 0.87 18.84 3.64
N CYS A 162 1.56 18.80 4.79
CA CYS A 162 2.95 19.27 4.88
C CYS A 162 3.86 18.50 3.92
N SER A 163 3.73 17.17 3.88
CA SER A 163 4.51 16.30 2.98
C SER A 163 4.25 16.60 1.51
N MET A 164 3.00 16.89 1.16
CA MET A 164 2.63 17.27 -0.20
C MET A 164 3.20 18.64 -0.57
N TYR A 165 3.07 19.64 0.31
CA TYR A 165 3.62 20.99 0.10
C TYR A 165 5.13 20.97 -0.18
N PHE A 166 5.91 20.37 0.72
CA PHE A 166 7.37 20.33 0.54
C PHE A 166 7.79 19.49 -0.67
N PHE A 167 7.07 18.42 -0.96
CA PHE A 167 7.33 17.64 -2.17
C PHE A 167 7.09 18.46 -3.44
N LEU A 168 5.99 19.21 -3.52
CA LEU A 168 5.71 20.07 -4.66
C LEU A 168 6.76 21.18 -4.77
N LEU A 169 7.11 21.82 -3.65
CA LEU A 169 8.11 22.88 -3.59
C LEU A 169 9.48 22.41 -4.12
N GLU A 170 9.97 21.27 -3.63
CA GLU A 170 11.20 20.62 -4.09
C GLU A 170 11.11 20.33 -5.60
N LYS A 171 10.00 19.74 -6.07
CA LYS A 171 9.83 19.38 -7.49
C LYS A 171 9.67 20.57 -8.43
N SER A 172 9.10 21.69 -7.96
CA SER A 172 9.06 22.92 -8.76
C SER A 172 10.45 23.56 -8.95
N GLY A 173 11.36 23.36 -7.99
CA GLY A 173 12.75 23.80 -8.13
C GLY A 173 13.54 22.97 -9.14
N GLU A 174 13.18 21.70 -9.32
CA GLU A 174 13.83 20.74 -10.23
C GLU A 174 13.33 20.81 -11.69
N SER A 175 12.87 21.97 -12.16
CA SER A 175 12.16 22.30 -13.42
C SER A 175 12.73 21.78 -14.77
N SER A 176 13.63 20.81 -14.81
CA SER A 176 14.20 20.21 -16.01
C SER A 176 13.92 18.71 -16.20
N ASP A 177 13.21 18.00 -15.32
CA ASP A 177 12.95 16.55 -15.52
C ASP A 177 11.69 16.29 -16.39
N PRO A 178 11.85 15.85 -17.66
CA PRO A 178 10.73 15.57 -18.57
C PRO A 178 9.95 14.30 -18.17
N ALA A 179 10.43 13.53 -17.18
CA ALA A 179 9.76 12.31 -16.73
C ALA A 179 8.40 12.55 -16.08
N TRP A 180 8.13 13.77 -15.61
CA TRP A 180 6.85 14.18 -15.03
C TRP A 180 5.82 14.67 -16.07
N GLY A 181 6.11 14.51 -17.37
CA GLY A 181 5.19 14.83 -18.44
C GLY A 181 5.14 16.31 -18.83
N PHE A 182 6.14 17.10 -18.41
CA PHE A 182 6.26 18.50 -18.84
C PHE A 182 7.10 18.57 -20.12
N PRO A 183 6.52 18.98 -21.25
CA PRO A 183 7.30 19.25 -22.44
C PRO A 183 8.27 20.41 -22.15
N PRO A 184 9.57 20.31 -22.50
CA PRO A 184 10.49 21.43 -22.35
C PRO A 184 9.95 22.62 -23.16
N GLY A 185 9.81 23.78 -22.50
CA GLY A 185 9.38 25.02 -23.15
C GLY A 185 7.87 25.22 -23.29
N LYS A 186 7.03 24.34 -22.74
CA LYS A 186 5.60 24.65 -22.51
C LYS A 186 5.40 24.78 -21.02
N GLU A 187 5.03 25.97 -20.56
CA GLU A 187 4.48 26.20 -19.22
C GLU A 187 3.40 25.14 -18.99
N GLY A 188 3.74 24.10 -18.23
CA GLY A 188 2.78 23.05 -17.90
C GLY A 188 1.62 23.66 -17.12
N PRO A 189 0.43 23.04 -17.13
CA PRO A 189 -0.70 23.50 -16.31
C PRO A 189 -0.39 23.45 -14.80
N ILE A 190 0.71 22.80 -14.40
CA ILE A 190 1.37 23.09 -13.13
C ILE A 190 2.34 24.26 -13.35
N HIS A 191 1.80 25.44 -13.66
CA HIS A 191 2.33 26.62 -12.99
C HIS A 191 2.41 26.23 -11.50
N PRO A 192 3.41 26.66 -10.72
CA PRO A 192 3.36 26.54 -9.27
C PRO A 192 2.03 27.15 -8.80
N MET A 193 0.96 26.36 -8.74
CA MET A 193 -0.41 26.82 -8.59
C MET A 193 -0.48 27.33 -7.17
N GLY A 194 -0.20 28.62 -7.01
CA GLY A 194 -0.11 29.27 -5.73
C GLY A 194 1.12 28.97 -4.87
N MET A 195 2.29 28.52 -5.34
CA MET A 195 3.46 28.38 -4.41
C MET A 195 4.14 29.72 -4.02
N ALA A 196 3.53 30.86 -4.36
CA ALA A 196 3.75 32.10 -3.62
C ALA A 196 3.15 32.06 -2.21
N ASP A 197 2.20 31.14 -1.99
CA ASP A 197 1.50 30.95 -0.73
C ASP A 197 2.41 30.19 0.25
N GLY A 198 2.47 30.67 1.50
CA GLY A 198 3.09 29.93 2.59
C GLY A 198 2.36 28.62 2.87
N LEU A 199 2.98 27.73 3.65
CA LEU A 199 2.42 26.45 4.06
C LEU A 199 0.98 26.55 4.60
N ASN A 200 0.69 27.58 5.41
CA ASN A 200 -0.65 27.84 5.94
C ASN A 200 -1.70 27.99 4.83
N ASP A 201 -1.41 28.84 3.85
CA ASP A 201 -2.33 29.20 2.78
C ASP A 201 -2.54 28.03 1.83
N PHE A 202 -1.50 27.23 1.57
CA PHE A 202 -1.62 25.95 0.88
C PHE A 202 -2.59 25.01 1.60
N ILE A 203 -2.44 24.82 2.91
CA ILE A 203 -3.35 23.97 3.68
C ILE A 203 -4.78 24.52 3.61
N GLU A 204 -4.97 25.80 3.88
CA GLU A 204 -6.28 26.45 3.89
C GLU A 204 -7.01 26.34 2.55
N ARG A 205 -6.25 26.41 1.44
CA ARG A 205 -6.77 26.29 0.09
C ARG A 205 -7.07 24.86 -0.27
N TYR A 206 -6.17 23.90 -0.03
CA TYR A 206 -6.29 22.55 -0.59
C TYR A 206 -6.92 21.50 0.35
N THR A 207 -7.31 21.88 1.57
CA THR A 207 -7.98 20.96 2.52
C THR A 207 -9.22 20.28 1.93
N TYR A 208 -9.99 20.95 1.06
CA TYR A 208 -11.19 20.36 0.46
C TYR A 208 -10.90 19.15 -0.44
N ASN A 209 -9.65 18.98 -0.89
CA ASN A 209 -9.23 17.83 -1.68
C ASN A 209 -8.79 16.63 -0.84
N LEU A 210 -8.70 16.75 0.49
CA LEU A 210 -8.27 15.61 1.31
C LEU A 210 -9.24 14.44 1.17
N ASP A 211 -10.54 14.70 1.22
CA ASP A 211 -11.55 13.65 1.13
C ASP A 211 -11.58 12.95 -0.23
N THR A 212 -11.12 13.62 -1.31
CA THR A 212 -11.02 13.01 -2.65
C THR A 212 -9.84 12.06 -2.78
N LEU A 213 -8.90 12.05 -1.82
CA LEU A 213 -7.80 11.09 -1.78
C LEU A 213 -8.24 9.72 -1.27
N LEU A 214 -9.33 9.66 -0.49
CA LEU A 214 -9.90 8.41 -0.01
C LEU A 214 -10.61 7.71 -1.17
N PRO A 215 -10.30 6.43 -1.46
CA PRO A 215 -11.09 5.66 -2.41
C PRO A 215 -12.52 5.47 -1.86
N PRO A 216 -13.56 5.46 -2.72
CA PRO A 216 -14.95 5.33 -2.27
C PRO A 216 -15.25 3.98 -1.58
N PHE A 217 -14.38 2.98 -1.78
CA PHE A 217 -14.44 1.65 -1.17
C PHE A 217 -13.47 1.49 0.02
N ILE A 218 -12.97 2.58 0.62
CA ILE A 218 -11.97 2.52 1.71
C ILE A 218 -12.41 1.61 2.88
N SER A 219 -13.71 1.58 3.20
CA SER A 219 -14.28 0.73 4.27
C SER A 219 -14.32 -0.75 3.95
N GLU A 220 -14.13 -1.13 2.68
CA GLU A 220 -14.17 -2.52 2.21
C GLU A 220 -12.76 -3.13 2.09
N ILE A 221 -11.71 -2.31 2.18
CA ILE A 221 -10.31 -2.77 2.10
C ILE A 221 -9.99 -3.67 3.30
N SER A 222 -9.31 -4.80 3.05
CA SER A 222 -9.08 -5.85 4.06
C SER A 222 -8.24 -5.37 5.24
N PHE A 223 -7.26 -4.49 5.00
CA PHE A 223 -6.42 -3.90 6.03
C PHE A 223 -6.24 -2.39 5.81
N VAL A 224 -6.74 -1.57 6.75
CA VAL A 224 -6.54 -0.12 6.76
C VAL A 224 -6.01 0.31 8.12
N LYS A 225 -4.84 0.96 8.15
CA LYS A 225 -4.22 1.48 9.38
C LYS A 225 -3.52 2.81 9.10
N LEU A 226 -3.25 3.58 10.17
CA LEU A 226 -2.28 4.67 10.10
C LEU A 226 -0.88 4.10 9.90
N PHE A 227 -0.09 4.72 9.02
CA PHE A 227 1.28 4.34 8.79
C PHE A 227 2.16 4.68 9.99
N ASN A 228 2.72 3.64 10.60
CA ASN A 228 3.84 3.69 11.52
C ASN A 228 4.54 2.32 11.49
N GLN A 229 5.72 2.20 12.11
CA GLN A 229 6.49 0.96 12.07
C GLN A 229 5.75 -0.21 12.74
N ASN A 230 4.99 0.04 13.81
CA ASN A 230 4.22 -0.98 14.50
C ASN A 230 3.09 -1.54 13.63
N ASN A 231 2.31 -0.67 12.98
CA ASN A 231 1.22 -1.07 12.09
C ASN A 231 1.73 -1.76 10.82
N LEU A 232 2.91 -1.38 10.32
CA LEU A 232 3.59 -2.15 9.28
C LEU A 232 3.98 -3.54 9.80
N GLN A 233 4.58 -3.63 10.99
CA GLN A 233 4.93 -4.92 11.59
C GLN A 233 3.71 -5.82 11.77
N ILE A 234 2.57 -5.26 12.21
CA ILE A 234 1.30 -6.00 12.32
C ILE A 234 0.84 -6.54 10.97
N LEU A 235 0.91 -5.71 9.91
CA LEU A 235 0.58 -6.17 8.54
C LEU A 235 1.48 -7.35 8.15
N LEU A 236 2.79 -7.16 8.33
CA LEU A 236 3.82 -8.13 7.95
C LEU A 236 3.70 -9.44 8.72
N SER A 237 3.53 -9.40 10.04
CA SER A 237 3.46 -10.62 10.85
C SER A 237 2.13 -11.36 10.67
N ARG A 238 1.00 -10.64 10.62
CA ARG A 238 -0.32 -11.30 10.56
C ARG A 238 -0.67 -11.84 9.18
N HIS A 239 -0.22 -11.16 8.13
CA HIS A 239 -0.60 -11.51 6.76
C HIS A 239 0.57 -12.05 5.95
N PHE A 240 1.81 -11.87 6.39
CA PHE A 240 2.96 -12.35 5.63
C PHE A 240 3.96 -13.14 6.49
N ASP A 241 3.60 -13.55 7.71
CA ASP A 241 4.44 -14.34 8.63
C ASP A 241 5.87 -13.79 8.81
N VAL A 242 6.03 -12.48 8.64
CA VAL A 242 7.32 -11.82 8.82
C VAL A 242 7.35 -11.19 10.20
N HIS A 243 8.03 -11.87 11.13
CA HIS A 243 8.13 -11.46 12.53
C HIS A 243 9.30 -10.51 12.81
N ASP A 244 10.34 -10.55 11.98
CA ASP A 244 11.50 -9.68 12.12
C ASP A 244 11.28 -8.36 11.37
N ALA A 245 11.67 -7.26 12.02
CA ALA A 245 11.53 -5.93 11.44
C ALA A 245 12.42 -5.80 10.19
N ILE A 246 11.80 -5.71 9.02
CA ILE A 246 12.50 -5.27 7.81
C ILE A 246 12.70 -3.76 7.91
N MET A 247 13.81 -3.36 8.53
CA MET A 247 14.25 -1.97 8.60
C MET A 247 14.93 -1.60 7.29
N LEU A 248 14.15 -1.18 6.30
CA LEU A 248 14.72 -0.60 5.10
C LEU A 248 15.19 0.83 5.41
N PRO A 249 16.31 1.28 4.83
CA PRO A 249 16.64 2.70 4.88
C PRO A 249 15.51 3.50 4.22
N LYS A 250 15.11 4.62 4.86
CA LYS A 250 14.15 5.55 4.24
C LYS A 250 14.83 6.23 3.06
N ILE A 251 14.45 5.84 1.85
CA ILE A 251 14.88 6.48 0.61
C ILE A 251 13.87 7.58 0.26
N ASN A 252 14.32 8.72 -0.29
CA ASN A 252 13.49 9.87 -0.69
C ASN A 252 12.75 10.56 0.48
N THR A 253 13.46 10.87 1.56
CA THR A 253 12.94 11.75 2.62
C THR A 253 12.92 13.19 2.10
N SER A 254 11.75 13.83 2.06
CA SER A 254 11.68 15.28 1.82
C SER A 254 12.21 16.05 3.03
N SER A 255 12.49 17.35 2.87
CA SER A 255 12.89 18.25 3.96
C SER A 255 11.78 18.51 5.00
N ASN A 256 10.65 17.80 4.89
CA ASN A 256 9.50 17.90 5.79
C ASN A 256 9.88 17.45 7.21
N ARG A 257 9.72 18.35 8.17
CA ARG A 257 9.99 18.13 9.60
C ARG A 257 8.79 17.62 10.40
N GLY A 258 7.66 17.39 9.73
CA GLY A 258 6.41 16.94 10.34
C GLY A 258 5.52 18.10 10.81
N SER A 259 4.22 17.83 10.88
CA SER A 259 3.19 18.82 11.18
C SER A 259 3.37 19.51 12.53
N SER A 260 3.74 18.76 13.57
CA SER A 260 3.96 19.31 14.92
C SER A 260 5.02 20.41 14.94
N HIS A 261 6.08 20.29 14.15
CA HIS A 261 7.09 21.34 14.03
C HIS A 261 6.48 22.63 13.48
N TYR A 262 5.74 22.53 12.37
CA TYR A 262 5.17 23.71 11.71
C TYR A 262 4.03 24.37 12.49
N VAL A 263 3.28 23.60 13.29
CA VAL A 263 2.31 24.15 14.23
C VAL A 263 3.03 24.91 15.35
N ASN A 264 4.05 24.33 15.97
CA ASN A 264 4.78 24.95 17.09
C ASN A 264 5.50 26.24 16.68
N GLU A 265 5.99 26.30 15.44
CA GLU A 265 6.65 27.49 14.87
C GLU A 265 5.65 28.49 14.25
N ASN A 266 4.34 28.30 14.44
CA ASN A 266 3.26 29.17 13.92
C ASN A 266 3.21 29.29 12.38
N PHE A 267 3.76 28.33 11.63
CA PHE A 267 3.59 28.26 10.17
C PHE A 267 2.21 27.74 9.76
N ILE A 268 1.42 27.20 10.68
CA ILE A 268 0.08 26.67 10.45
C ILE A 268 -0.86 27.24 11.51
N SER A 269 -1.83 28.03 11.08
CA SER A 269 -2.82 28.65 11.96
C SER A 269 -3.82 27.64 12.53
N ASP A 270 -4.44 27.97 13.66
CA ASP A 270 -5.55 27.19 14.23
C ASP A 270 -6.71 27.04 13.24
N LYS A 271 -7.00 28.09 12.46
CA LYS A 271 -8.02 28.06 11.41
C LYS A 271 -7.76 26.98 10.36
N ALA A 272 -6.51 26.83 9.93
CA ALA A 272 -6.11 25.77 9.00
C ALA A 272 -6.25 24.37 9.62
N GLN A 273 -5.84 24.22 10.90
CA GLN A 273 -6.01 22.97 11.64
C GLN A 273 -7.49 22.58 11.78
N GLU A 274 -8.36 23.52 12.14
CA GLU A 274 -9.80 23.30 12.29
C GLU A 274 -10.48 22.94 10.96
N LYS A 275 -10.01 23.47 9.83
CA LYS A 275 -10.48 23.03 8.51
C LYS A 275 -10.17 21.55 8.28
N ILE A 276 -8.96 21.10 8.60
CA ILE A 276 -8.57 19.69 8.47
C ILE A 276 -9.42 18.79 9.37
N LYS A 277 -9.64 19.17 10.63
CA LYS A 277 -10.45 18.38 11.57
C LYS A 277 -11.88 18.10 11.10
N LYS A 278 -12.41 18.95 10.20
CA LYS A 278 -13.76 18.80 9.65
C LYS A 278 -13.85 17.76 8.52
N THR A 279 -12.73 17.36 7.92
CA THR A 279 -12.68 16.41 6.80
C THR A 279 -13.07 14.99 7.20
N LEU A 280 -13.58 14.21 6.26
CA LEU A 280 -13.83 12.78 6.45
C LEU A 280 -12.51 12.02 6.69
N PHE A 281 -11.44 12.39 5.98
CA PHE A 281 -10.11 11.80 6.15
C PHE A 281 -9.65 11.91 7.60
N PHE A 282 -9.74 13.09 8.21
CA PHE A 282 -9.35 13.27 9.62
C PHE A 282 -10.17 12.37 10.56
N ARG A 283 -11.49 12.34 10.41
CA ARG A 283 -12.36 11.50 11.25
C ARG A 283 -12.03 10.02 11.12
N LEU A 284 -11.70 9.56 9.92
CA LEU A 284 -11.27 8.17 9.69
C LEU A 284 -9.95 7.88 10.41
N CYS A 285 -8.97 8.79 10.35
CA CYS A 285 -7.71 8.63 11.08
C CYS A 285 -7.94 8.56 12.61
N GLU A 286 -8.76 9.43 13.19
CA GLU A 286 -9.09 9.39 14.61
C GLU A 286 -9.77 8.08 15.00
N PHE A 287 -10.76 7.64 14.22
CA PHE A 287 -11.41 6.34 14.43
C PHE A 287 -10.41 5.18 14.45
N LEU A 288 -9.43 5.18 13.54
CA LEU A 288 -8.39 4.14 13.51
C LEU A 288 -7.48 4.19 14.74
N LYS A 289 -7.12 5.38 15.25
CA LYS A 289 -6.34 5.52 16.49
C LYS A 289 -7.06 4.92 17.69
N GLU A 290 -8.36 5.21 17.84
CA GLU A 290 -9.18 4.68 18.93
C GLU A 290 -9.30 3.15 18.86
N LYS A 291 -9.45 2.60 17.65
CA LYS A 291 -9.48 1.15 17.42
C LYS A 291 -8.14 0.49 17.72
N ASP A 292 -7.04 1.14 17.37
CA ASP A 292 -5.69 0.63 17.65
C ASP A 292 -5.45 0.60 19.18
N ALA A 293 -5.80 1.67 19.90
CA ALA A 293 -5.67 1.73 21.36
C ALA A 293 -6.48 0.62 22.07
N SER A 294 -7.74 0.44 21.68
CA SER A 294 -8.63 -0.58 22.27
C SER A 294 -8.25 -2.04 21.94
N GLN A 295 -7.48 -2.28 20.87
CA GLN A 295 -6.94 -3.60 20.56
C GLN A 295 -5.69 -3.92 21.39
N VAL A 296 -4.89 -2.91 21.78
CA VAL A 296 -3.74 -3.10 22.67
C VAL A 296 -4.19 -3.52 24.07
N ASP A 297 -5.25 -2.90 24.61
CA ASP A 297 -5.79 -3.23 25.93
C ASP A 297 -6.36 -4.66 26.03
N ASN A 298 -6.93 -5.18 24.93
CA ASN A 298 -7.44 -6.56 24.88
C ASN A 298 -6.34 -7.62 24.64
N CYS A 299 -5.17 -7.23 24.15
CA CYS A 299 -4.04 -8.15 24.03
C CYS A 299 -3.21 -8.23 25.32
N LEU A 300 -3.26 -7.22 26.19
CA LEU A 300 -2.54 -7.20 27.47
C LEU A 300 -3.32 -7.86 28.63
N SER A 301 -4.61 -8.16 28.47
CA SER A 301 -5.41 -8.88 29.47
C SER A 301 -5.34 -10.42 29.35
N HIS A 302 -4.55 -10.93 28.41
CA HIS A 302 -4.39 -12.36 28.15
C HIS A 302 -2.92 -12.83 28.16
N TYR A 303 -2.03 -12.07 28.79
CA TYR A 303 -0.70 -12.52 29.20
C TYR A 303 -0.60 -12.55 30.72
#